data_AF-A0A2V8DV05-F1
#
_entry.id   AF-A0A2V8DV05-F1
#
_cell.length_a   1.000
_cell.length_b   1.000
_cell.length_c   1.000
_cell.angle_alpha   90.00
_cell.angle_beta   90.00
_cell.angle_gamma   90.00
#
_symmetry.space_group_name_H-M   'P 1'
#
loop_
_entity.id
_entity.type
_entity.pdbx_description
1 polymer ?
#
loop_
_entity_poly.entity_id
_entity_poly.type
_entity_poly.pdbx_seq_one_letter_code
_entity_poly.pdbx_strand_id
1 'polypeptide(L)'
;MFRFLSLILKNSLRNRRRSILTIGSIAISLCILGLLGGLYRALFLGEATPAQALRLVVRHRVSLTQPMPVSYRQRIERIPGVRNIVIKDWFGGTYKDNRDTRNFFARFATEPNDLFKVHPEYVIPEEQQQAFQRERTACIVSKALADTLGFKLGDRINLLGDIYPVTLELKVVG
;
A
#
# COMPACT_ATOMS: atom_id res chain seq x y z
N MET A 1 14.56 -39.28 36.47
CA MET A 1 15.06 -38.05 35.81
C MET A 1 14.76 -36.74 36.58
N PHE A 2 13.76 -36.68 37.47
CA PHE A 2 13.38 -35.45 38.20
C PHE A 2 14.14 -35.19 39.53
N ARG A 3 15.00 -36.10 39.98
CA ARG A 3 15.66 -36.04 41.30
C ARG A 3 16.57 -34.83 41.50
N PHE A 4 17.11 -34.25 40.43
CA PHE A 4 18.05 -33.12 40.48
C PHE A 4 17.40 -31.75 40.18
N LEU A 5 16.11 -31.72 39.85
CA LEU A 5 15.42 -30.48 39.46
C LEU A 5 15.41 -29.44 40.59
N SER A 6 15.24 -29.89 41.83
CA SER A 6 15.25 -29.05 43.03
C SER A 6 16.62 -28.40 43.29
N LEU A 7 17.71 -29.12 43.05
CA LEU A 7 19.08 -28.62 43.20
C LEU A 7 19.42 -27.60 42.11
N ILE A 8 18.97 -27.83 40.87
CA ILE A 8 19.15 -26.91 39.74
C ILE A 8 18.41 -25.59 40.00
N LEU A 9 17.15 -25.65 40.43
CA LEU A 9 16.35 -24.46 40.76
C LEU A 9 16.96 -23.67 41.92
N LYS A 10 17.41 -24.34 42.99
CA LYS A 10 18.01 -23.69 44.16
C LYS A 10 19.35 -23.02 43.83
N ASN A 11 20.14 -23.63 42.95
CA ASN A 11 21.43 -23.06 42.50
C ASN A 11 21.22 -21.88 41.53
N SER A 12 20.27 -22.01 40.60
CA SER A 12 19.91 -20.93 39.67
C SER A 12 19.34 -19.71 40.41
N LEU A 13 18.51 -19.89 41.43
CA LEU A 13 17.93 -18.79 42.21
C LEU A 13 18.89 -18.19 43.25
N ARG A 14 20.09 -18.78 43.45
CA ARG A 14 21.11 -18.28 44.39
C ARG A 14 21.61 -16.89 44.02
N ASN A 15 21.77 -16.62 42.73
CA ASN A 15 22.13 -15.30 42.22
C ASN A 15 21.00 -14.75 41.35
N ARG A 16 19.99 -14.18 42.02
CA ARG A 16 18.77 -13.67 41.38
C ARG A 16 19.06 -12.66 40.26
N ARG A 17 20.07 -11.79 40.43
CA ARG A 17 20.44 -10.78 39.42
C ARG A 17 20.92 -11.43 38.14
N ARG A 18 21.88 -12.37 38.23
CA ARG A 18 22.41 -13.08 37.06
C ARG A 18 21.32 -13.85 36.33
N SER A 19 20.49 -14.60 37.06
CA SER A 19 19.47 -15.45 36.47
C SER A 19 18.34 -14.65 35.81
N ILE A 20 17.93 -13.52 36.41
CA ILE A 20 16.95 -12.61 35.78
C ILE A 20 17.52 -12.03 34.49
N LEU A 21 18.78 -11.58 34.47
CA LEU A 21 19.39 -11.02 33.25
C LEU A 21 19.52 -12.06 32.13
N THR A 22 19.90 -13.30 32.45
CA THR A 22 20.02 -14.38 31.45
C THR A 22 18.65 -14.80 30.90
N ILE A 23 17.65 -15.00 31.78
CA ILE A 23 16.28 -15.33 31.36
C ILE A 23 15.68 -14.17 30.56
N GLY A 24 15.86 -12.93 31.03
CA GLY A 24 15.38 -11.73 30.35
C GLY A 24 15.98 -11.58 28.95
N SER A 25 17.28 -11.81 28.79
CA SER A 25 17.93 -11.78 27.48
C SER A 25 17.33 -12.80 26.52
N ILE A 26 17.16 -14.06 26.95
CA ILE A 26 16.55 -15.11 26.13
C ILE A 26 15.08 -14.78 25.81
N ALA A 27 14.33 -14.30 26.81
CA ALA A 27 12.93 -13.93 26.66
C ALA A 27 12.75 -12.78 25.65
N ILE A 28 13.60 -11.75 25.70
CA ILE A 28 13.57 -10.64 24.75
C ILE A 28 13.89 -11.14 23.33
N SER A 29 14.92 -11.99 23.17
CA SER A 29 15.25 -12.55 21.86
C SER A 29 14.10 -13.37 21.26
N LEU A 30 13.46 -14.22 22.06
CA LEU A 30 12.29 -15.01 21.62
C LEU A 30 11.06 -14.12 21.36
N CYS A 31 10.86 -13.07 22.15
CA CYS A 31 9.79 -12.08 21.94
C CYS A 31 9.96 -11.34 20.62
N ILE A 32 11.17 -10.84 20.33
CA ILE A 32 11.48 -10.18 19.04
C ILE A 32 11.24 -11.15 17.88
N LEU A 33 11.68 -12.41 18.00
CA LEU A 33 11.43 -13.42 16.97
C LEU A 33 9.94 -13.66 16.75
N GLY A 34 9.16 -13.77 17.83
CA GLY A 34 7.70 -13.93 17.77
C GLY A 34 7.01 -12.72 17.16
N LEU A 35 7.42 -11.51 17.53
CA LEU A 35 6.91 -10.25 16.97
C LEU A 35 7.23 -10.13 15.48
N LEU A 36 8.47 -10.42 15.07
CA LEU A 36 8.86 -10.42 13.66
C LEU A 36 8.09 -11.47 12.87
N GLY A 37 7.91 -12.67 13.43
CA GLY A 37 7.09 -13.71 12.84
C GLY A 37 5.64 -13.28 12.67
N GLY A 38 5.03 -12.72 13.72
CA GLY A 38 3.66 -12.20 13.70
C GLY A 38 3.49 -11.07 12.68
N LEU A 39 4.43 -10.12 12.65
CA LEU A 39 4.44 -9.02 11.68
C LEU A 39 4.58 -9.54 10.25
N TYR A 40 5.47 -10.51 10.02
CA TYR A 40 5.64 -11.13 8.71
C TYR A 40 4.35 -11.81 8.25
N ARG A 41 3.68 -12.56 9.14
CA ARG A 41 2.40 -13.20 8.79
C ARG A 41 1.32 -12.16 8.49
N ALA A 42 1.21 -11.12 9.31
CA ALA A 42 0.20 -10.08 9.13
C ALA A 42 0.38 -9.32 7.80
N LEU A 43 1.63 -9.04 7.41
CA LEU A 43 1.92 -8.27 6.19
C LEU A 43 1.91 -9.12 4.91
N PHE A 44 2.36 -10.38 4.98
CA PHE A 44 2.63 -11.19 3.78
C PHE A 44 1.74 -12.43 3.64
N LEU A 45 1.11 -12.90 4.72
CA LEU A 45 0.25 -14.09 4.73
C LEU A 45 -1.20 -13.77 5.05
N GLY A 46 -1.59 -12.49 5.03
CA GLY A 46 -3.01 -12.12 5.07
C GLY A 46 -3.74 -12.77 3.90
N GLU A 47 -4.93 -13.31 4.15
CA GLU A 47 -5.76 -13.88 3.09
C GLU A 47 -6.10 -12.79 2.08
N ALA A 48 -5.53 -12.90 0.88
CA ALA A 48 -5.90 -12.02 -0.21
C ALA A 48 -7.37 -12.27 -0.56
N THR A 49 -8.14 -11.21 -0.75
CA THR A 49 -9.49 -11.36 -1.33
C THR A 49 -9.38 -12.08 -2.68
N PRO A 50 -10.39 -12.85 -3.12
CA PRO A 50 -10.32 -13.57 -4.39
C PRO A 50 -9.96 -12.66 -5.58
N ALA A 51 -10.43 -11.41 -5.57
CA ALA A 51 -10.12 -10.40 -6.58
C ALA A 51 -8.68 -9.85 -6.49
N GLN A 52 -8.07 -9.84 -5.30
CA GLN A 52 -6.67 -9.47 -5.13
C GLN A 52 -5.73 -10.62 -5.52
N ALA A 53 -6.12 -11.86 -5.25
CA ALA A 53 -5.35 -13.06 -5.60
C ALA A 53 -5.18 -13.22 -7.12
N LEU A 54 -6.14 -12.76 -7.92
CA LEU A 54 -6.12 -12.86 -9.39
C LEU A 54 -5.43 -11.67 -10.08
N ARG A 55 -4.75 -10.79 -9.33
CA ARG A 55 -4.17 -9.56 -9.88
C ARG A 55 -2.66 -9.57 -9.77
N LEU A 56 -2.02 -9.36 -10.91
CA LEU A 56 -0.57 -9.25 -11.00
C LEU A 56 -0.18 -7.80 -11.24
N VAL A 57 0.68 -7.26 -10.38
CA VAL A 57 1.26 -5.93 -10.56
C VAL A 57 2.61 -6.05 -11.27
N VAL A 58 2.74 -5.41 -12.42
CA VAL A 58 3.99 -5.33 -13.18
C VAL A 58 4.52 -3.91 -13.08
N ARG A 59 5.81 -3.77 -12.76
CA ARG A 59 6.50 -2.47 -12.68
C ARG A 59 7.87 -2.54 -13.32
N HIS A 60 8.43 -1.38 -13.64
CA HIS A 60 9.82 -1.30 -14.04
C HIS A 60 10.75 -1.78 -12.90
N ARG A 61 11.80 -2.53 -13.26
CA ARG A 61 12.73 -3.17 -12.29
C ARG A 61 13.39 -2.14 -11.37
N VAL A 62 13.77 -0.99 -11.93
CA VAL A 62 14.52 0.07 -11.23
C VAL A 62 13.64 0.84 -10.25
N SER A 63 12.53 1.44 -10.71
CA SER A 63 11.66 2.30 -9.90
C SER A 63 10.24 2.31 -10.47
N LEU A 64 9.26 2.62 -9.62
CA LEU A 64 7.87 2.89 -10.02
C LEU A 64 7.75 4.17 -10.88
N THR A 65 8.69 5.11 -10.74
CA THR A 65 8.71 6.39 -11.45
C THR A 65 9.27 6.28 -12.87
N GLN A 66 9.80 5.12 -13.27
CA GLN A 66 10.35 4.92 -14.60
C GLN A 66 9.24 4.42 -15.54
N PRO A 67 9.01 5.08 -16.69
CA PRO A 67 7.97 4.67 -17.61
C PRO A 67 8.27 3.29 -18.20
N MET A 68 7.20 2.54 -18.46
CA MET A 68 7.26 1.29 -19.21
C MET A 68 6.79 1.53 -20.66
N PRO A 69 7.37 0.86 -21.67
CA PRO A 69 6.90 0.96 -23.04
C PRO A 69 5.43 0.53 -23.18
N VAL A 70 4.60 1.39 -23.79
CA VAL A 70 3.17 1.10 -24.03
C VAL A 70 2.97 -0.17 -24.87
N SER A 71 3.93 -0.51 -25.74
CA SER A 71 3.93 -1.75 -26.53
C SER A 71 3.86 -3.03 -25.69
N TYR A 72 4.25 -2.97 -24.41
CA TYR A 72 4.15 -4.12 -23.51
C TYR A 72 2.70 -4.48 -23.20
N ARG A 73 1.76 -3.52 -23.27
CA ARG A 73 0.33 -3.77 -23.08
C ARG A 73 -0.16 -4.88 -24.00
N GLN A 74 0.02 -4.72 -25.30
CA GLN A 74 -0.42 -5.70 -26.30
C GLN A 74 0.25 -7.07 -26.12
N ARG A 75 1.49 -7.10 -25.63
CA ARG A 75 2.18 -8.36 -25.33
C ARG A 75 1.58 -9.07 -24.13
N ILE A 76 1.20 -8.32 -23.09
CA ILE A 76 0.58 -8.86 -21.87
C ILE A 76 -0.86 -9.30 -22.13
N GLU A 77 -1.64 -8.53 -22.92
CA GLU A 77 -3.02 -8.88 -23.28
C GLU A 77 -3.12 -10.23 -24.01
N ARG A 78 -2.08 -10.61 -24.76
CA ARG A 78 -2.02 -11.88 -25.48
C ARG A 78 -1.68 -13.08 -24.59
N ILE A 79 -1.28 -12.86 -23.34
CA ILE A 79 -0.97 -13.96 -22.43
C ILE A 79 -2.27 -14.65 -22.02
N PRO A 80 -2.40 -15.98 -22.22
CA PRO A 80 -3.60 -16.71 -21.81
C PRO A 80 -3.94 -16.49 -20.32
N GLY A 81 -5.20 -16.17 -20.05
CA GLY A 81 -5.71 -15.92 -18.70
C GLY A 81 -5.74 -14.45 -18.27
N VAL A 82 -5.09 -13.54 -19.00
CA VAL A 82 -5.21 -12.09 -18.76
C VAL A 82 -6.59 -11.63 -19.23
N ARG A 83 -7.38 -11.07 -18.31
CA ARG A 83 -8.76 -10.59 -18.60
C ARG A 83 -8.80 -9.09 -18.92
N ASN A 84 -8.17 -8.29 -18.07
CA ASN A 84 -8.15 -6.83 -18.16
C ASN A 84 -6.77 -6.31 -17.76
N ILE A 85 -6.39 -5.15 -18.29
CA ILE A 85 -5.17 -4.42 -17.91
C ILE A 85 -5.58 -3.00 -17.56
N VAL A 86 -4.99 -2.46 -16.50
CA VAL A 86 -5.06 -1.04 -16.17
C VAL A 86 -3.65 -0.50 -16.01
N ILE A 87 -3.34 0.57 -16.71
CA ILE A 87 -2.08 1.28 -16.52
C ILE A 87 -2.25 2.22 -15.32
N LYS A 88 -1.29 2.19 -14.40
CA LYS A 88 -1.17 3.17 -13.31
C LYS A 88 0.20 3.80 -13.38
N ASP A 89 0.23 5.10 -13.58
CA ASP A 89 1.46 5.86 -13.71
C ASP A 89 1.64 6.81 -12.53
N TRP A 90 2.82 6.80 -11.93
CA TRP A 90 3.12 7.62 -10.77
C TRP A 90 3.34 9.07 -11.23
N PHE A 91 2.37 9.93 -10.98
CA PHE A 91 2.47 11.33 -11.35
C PHE A 91 3.50 12.08 -10.47
N GLY A 92 3.58 11.70 -9.20
CA GLY A 92 4.33 12.46 -8.21
C GLY A 92 3.66 13.80 -7.91
N GLY A 93 4.46 14.86 -7.94
CA GLY A 93 4.06 16.24 -7.81
C GLY A 93 4.10 16.78 -6.38
N THR A 94 3.64 18.01 -6.21
CA THR A 94 3.46 18.68 -4.92
C THR A 94 2.01 19.13 -4.77
N TYR A 95 1.39 18.74 -3.67
CA TYR A 95 0.12 19.30 -3.22
C TYR A 95 0.42 20.33 -2.14
N LYS A 96 -0.03 21.58 -2.34
CA LYS A 96 0.22 22.74 -1.44
C LYS A 96 1.70 23.03 -1.17
N ASP A 97 2.32 22.27 -0.27
CA ASP A 97 3.71 22.43 0.16
C ASP A 97 4.36 21.05 0.35
N ASN A 98 5.52 20.84 -0.27
CA ASN A 98 6.29 19.60 -0.18
C ASN A 98 7.11 19.47 1.11
N ARG A 99 7.23 20.56 1.89
CA ARG A 99 7.92 20.54 3.19
C ARG A 99 7.06 19.91 4.29
N ASP A 100 5.75 19.93 4.11
CA ASP A 100 4.80 19.32 5.04
C ASP A 100 4.47 17.89 4.59
N THR A 101 4.95 16.92 5.37
CA THR A 101 4.73 15.49 5.11
C THR A 101 3.26 15.07 5.12
N ARG A 102 2.37 15.88 5.73
CA ARG A 102 0.92 15.63 5.72
C ARG A 102 0.30 15.81 4.35
N ASN A 103 0.94 16.59 3.47
CA ASN A 103 0.49 16.78 2.10
C ASN A 103 1.01 15.70 1.14
N PHE A 104 1.84 14.77 1.62
CA PHE A 104 2.36 13.69 0.81
C PHE A 104 1.38 12.52 0.75
N PHE A 105 0.96 12.17 -0.46
CA PHE A 105 0.19 10.97 -0.74
C PHE A 105 0.47 10.46 -2.14
N ALA A 106 0.16 9.19 -2.37
CA ALA A 106 0.33 8.55 -3.67
C ALA A 106 -0.65 9.14 -4.69
N ARG A 107 -0.13 9.55 -5.84
CA ARG A 107 -0.89 10.19 -6.94
C ARG A 107 -0.62 9.43 -8.21
N PHE A 108 -1.67 8.82 -8.75
CA PHE A 108 -1.59 7.98 -9.93
C PHE A 108 -2.48 8.50 -11.04
N ALA A 109 -1.92 8.64 -12.23
CA ALA A 109 -2.72 8.67 -13.45
C ALA A 109 -3.15 7.23 -13.79
N THR A 110 -4.39 7.06 -14.23
CA THR A 110 -4.94 5.73 -14.52
C THR A 110 -5.99 5.79 -15.62
N GLU A 111 -6.33 4.64 -16.17
CA GLU A 111 -7.36 4.51 -17.19
C GLU A 111 -8.75 4.40 -16.55
N PRO A 112 -9.67 5.34 -16.79
CA PRO A 112 -10.93 5.41 -16.05
C PRO A 112 -11.90 4.27 -16.40
N ASN A 113 -11.83 3.75 -17.63
CA ASN A 113 -12.70 2.67 -18.11
C ASN A 113 -12.33 1.29 -17.56
N ASP A 114 -11.05 1.08 -17.23
CA ASP A 114 -10.53 -0.22 -16.84
C ASP A 114 -10.23 -0.33 -15.34
N LEU A 115 -10.12 0.81 -14.64
CA LEU A 115 -9.83 0.85 -13.20
C LEU A 115 -10.78 -0.03 -12.39
N PHE A 116 -12.09 0.16 -12.54
CA PHE A 116 -13.09 -0.59 -11.76
C PHE A 116 -13.24 -2.05 -12.20
N LYS A 117 -12.83 -2.38 -13.42
CA LYS A 117 -12.80 -3.78 -13.89
C LYS A 117 -11.65 -4.56 -13.26
N VAL A 118 -10.51 -3.90 -13.01
CA VAL A 118 -9.33 -4.51 -12.37
C VAL A 118 -9.39 -4.40 -10.85
N HIS A 119 -9.99 -3.33 -10.33
CA HIS A 119 -10.20 -3.06 -8.90
C HIS A 119 -11.69 -3.09 -8.54
N PRO A 120 -12.36 -4.27 -8.56
CA PRO A 120 -13.76 -4.38 -8.19
C PRO A 120 -14.03 -4.04 -6.72
N GLU A 121 -13.00 -4.05 -5.87
CA GLU A 121 -13.09 -3.62 -4.47
C GLU A 121 -13.28 -2.09 -4.31
N TYR A 122 -13.06 -1.30 -5.36
CA TYR A 122 -13.32 0.13 -5.33
C TYR A 122 -14.80 0.40 -5.60
N VAL A 123 -15.55 0.53 -4.51
CA VAL A 123 -17.00 0.77 -4.56
C VAL A 123 -17.28 2.26 -4.41
N ILE A 124 -17.76 2.87 -5.49
CA ILE A 124 -18.33 4.23 -5.50
C ILE A 124 -19.65 4.23 -6.31
N PRO A 125 -20.58 5.16 -6.04
CA PRO A 125 -21.81 5.32 -6.82
C PRO A 125 -21.56 5.38 -8.33
N GLU A 126 -22.48 4.80 -9.11
CA GLU A 126 -22.32 4.72 -10.58
C GLU A 126 -22.17 6.10 -11.23
N GLU A 127 -22.90 7.11 -10.74
CA GLU A 127 -22.79 8.49 -11.20
C GLU A 127 -21.36 9.04 -11.09
N GLN A 128 -20.65 8.70 -10.00
CA GLN A 128 -19.27 9.12 -9.77
C GLN A 128 -18.29 8.39 -10.69
N GLN A 129 -18.54 7.10 -10.96
CA GLN A 129 -17.76 6.35 -11.96
C GLN A 129 -17.91 6.96 -13.36
N GLN A 130 -19.15 7.30 -13.73
CA GLN A 130 -19.43 7.93 -15.02
C GLN A 130 -18.82 9.34 -15.10
N ALA A 131 -18.86 10.12 -14.01
CA ALA A 131 -18.19 11.42 -13.95
C ALA A 131 -16.67 11.28 -14.15
N PHE A 132 -16.04 10.29 -13.50
CA PHE A 132 -14.61 10.01 -13.67
C PHE A 132 -14.24 9.58 -15.10
N GLN A 133 -15.13 8.85 -15.78
CA GLN A 133 -14.92 8.44 -17.18
C GLN A 133 -15.13 9.58 -18.18
N ARG A 134 -16.05 10.52 -17.89
CA ARG A 134 -16.40 11.63 -18.79
C ARG A 134 -15.49 12.85 -18.63
N GLU A 135 -15.20 13.23 -17.40
CA GLU A 135 -14.45 14.45 -17.08
C GLU A 135 -12.93 14.17 -17.10
N ARG A 136 -12.21 14.75 -18.07
CA ARG A 136 -10.74 14.58 -18.18
C ARG A 136 -9.95 15.14 -17.00
N THR A 137 -10.53 16.10 -16.29
CA THR A 137 -9.94 16.74 -15.10
C THR A 137 -10.51 16.16 -13.81
N ALA A 138 -11.14 14.98 -13.85
CA ALA A 138 -11.65 14.34 -12.65
C ALA A 138 -10.55 13.57 -11.91
N CYS A 139 -10.70 13.48 -10.59
CA CYS A 139 -9.92 12.60 -9.74
C CYS A 139 -10.81 11.90 -8.72
N ILE A 140 -10.35 10.74 -8.27
CA ILE A 140 -10.95 9.98 -7.19
C ILE A 140 -9.99 9.98 -6.02
N VAL A 141 -10.51 10.24 -4.83
CA VAL A 141 -9.75 10.33 -3.58
C VAL A 141 -10.16 9.17 -2.68
N SER A 142 -9.20 8.46 -2.09
CA SER A 142 -9.54 7.40 -1.15
C SER A 142 -10.24 7.99 0.08
N LYS A 143 -11.19 7.24 0.65
CA LYS A 143 -11.92 7.67 1.86
C LYS A 143 -10.98 8.14 2.99
N ALA A 144 -9.93 7.37 3.28
CA ALA A 144 -8.96 7.73 4.30
C ALA A 144 -8.24 9.07 4.00
N LEU A 145 -7.93 9.34 2.74
CA LEU A 145 -7.30 10.61 2.35
C LEU A 145 -8.30 11.77 2.42
N ALA A 146 -9.55 11.54 2.00
CA ALA A 146 -10.62 12.52 2.12
C ALA A 146 -10.88 12.89 3.58
N ASP A 147 -10.92 11.91 4.48
CA ASP A 147 -11.10 12.14 5.92
C ASP A 147 -9.91 12.90 6.54
N THR A 148 -8.69 12.61 6.09
CA THR A 148 -7.46 13.24 6.63
C THR A 148 -7.25 14.67 6.14
N LEU A 149 -7.49 14.92 4.85
CA LEU A 149 -7.26 16.23 4.22
C LEU A 149 -8.54 17.06 4.06
N GLY A 150 -9.68 16.52 4.45
CA GLY A 150 -10.99 17.18 4.41
C GLY A 150 -11.58 17.34 3.01
N PHE A 151 -11.18 16.51 2.04
CA PHE A 151 -11.69 16.61 0.66
C PHE A 151 -13.15 16.19 0.57
N LYS A 152 -13.90 16.90 -0.27
CA LYS A 152 -15.31 16.65 -0.57
C LYS A 152 -15.52 16.53 -2.07
N LEU A 153 -16.64 15.91 -2.45
CA LEU A 153 -17.09 15.88 -3.84
C LEU A 153 -17.27 17.31 -4.37
N GLY A 154 -16.71 17.58 -5.54
CA GLY A 154 -16.71 18.89 -6.19
C GLY A 154 -15.51 19.78 -5.86
N ASP A 155 -14.69 19.43 -4.86
CA ASP A 155 -13.49 20.19 -4.52
C ASP A 155 -12.49 20.18 -5.68
N ARG A 156 -11.66 21.23 -5.75
CA ARG A 156 -10.56 21.31 -6.72
C ARG A 156 -9.21 21.14 -6.03
N ILE A 157 -8.42 20.24 -6.58
CA ILE A 157 -7.07 19.90 -6.13
C ILE A 157 -6.08 20.35 -7.18
N ASN A 158 -5.18 21.25 -6.79
CA ASN A 158 -4.07 21.67 -7.63
C ASN A 158 -2.82 20.85 -7.30
N LEU A 159 -2.26 20.20 -8.31
CA LEU A 159 -1.03 19.43 -8.22
C LEU A 159 0.02 20.07 -9.13
N LEU A 160 1.11 20.53 -8.54
CA LEU A 160 2.27 21.00 -9.27
C LEU A 160 3.15 19.79 -9.64
N GLY A 161 3.31 19.49 -10.91
CA GLY A 161 4.11 18.36 -11.35
C GLY A 161 5.61 18.54 -11.09
N ASP A 162 6.28 17.44 -10.75
CA ASP A 162 7.75 17.36 -10.56
C ASP A 162 8.41 16.47 -11.63
N ILE A 163 7.87 15.27 -11.86
CA ILE A 163 8.29 14.32 -12.89
C ILE A 163 7.77 14.75 -14.25
N TYR A 164 6.50 15.12 -14.30
CA TYR A 164 5.84 15.68 -15.48
C TYR A 164 5.73 17.19 -15.30
N PRO A 165 6.28 18.03 -16.20
CA PRO A 165 6.32 19.49 -16.04
C PRO A 165 4.96 20.13 -16.38
N VAL A 166 3.89 19.69 -15.71
CA VAL A 166 2.51 20.14 -15.91
C VAL A 166 1.85 20.41 -14.57
N THR A 167 1.00 21.45 -14.52
CA THR A 167 0.14 21.72 -13.37
C THR A 167 -1.24 21.14 -13.66
N LEU A 168 -1.73 20.27 -12.78
CA LEU A 168 -3.06 19.68 -12.89
C LEU A 168 -4.01 20.37 -11.93
N GLU A 169 -5.13 20.86 -12.44
CA GLU A 169 -6.30 21.26 -11.65
C GLU A 169 -7.34 20.15 -11.79
N LEU A 170 -7.53 19.38 -10.73
CA LEU A 170 -8.38 18.19 -10.71
C LEU A 170 -9.61 18.42 -9.84
N LYS A 171 -10.78 18.03 -10.33
CA LYS A 171 -12.04 18.04 -9.58
C LYS A 171 -12.26 16.69 -8.92
N VAL A 172 -12.57 16.68 -7.62
CA VAL A 172 -12.92 15.46 -6.90
C VAL A 172 -14.32 15.02 -7.32
N VAL A 173 -14.43 13.84 -7.91
CA VAL A 173 -15.72 13.28 -8.36
C VAL A 173 -16.10 12.00 -7.63
N GLY A 174 -15.19 11.41 -6.85
CA GLY A 174 -15.40 10.18 -6.10
C GLY A 174 -14.32 9.92 -5.06
#